data_AF-A0A5J4WXK3-F1
#
_entry.id   AF-A0A5J4WXK3-F1
#
_cell.length_a   1.000
_cell.length_b   1.000
_cell.length_c   1.000
_cell.angle_alpha   90.00
_cell.angle_beta   90.00
_cell.angle_gamma   90.00
#
_symmetry.space_group_name_H-M   'P 1'
#
loop_
_entity.id
_entity.type
_entity.pdbx_description
1 polymer ?
#
loop_
_entity_poly.entity_id
_entity_poly.type
_entity_poly.pdbx_seq_one_letter_code
_entity_poly.pdbx_strand_id
1 'polypeptide(L)'
;MEGRTTIPPSTDSTDPSNSQQSMRRERSSNDCGTQLAIPTLVAESDQASIKICQPGKKRRRTEDGRSNEENKKASFSRRNTRSQTKGNRVIDGWHSIWSRHRQRIGEFEEFWTKSGKTWEDLTIVKDPETVISNFIAQQIYVNATNANSNACRTAVGMLFRNQGFQEDRINGFALKQIMKKPTATTRKKRKDDPIFKLDVLLKYIQGKAQDKQKLNEQERLGCTVSSIMAISTVRLAEIHRASVVHLDDNVWQLNMSIWKGDNYDLKVTFRPLSNAKVCLTEWHQSWIAQRKKDDLDKPLWWRAKNMKASSYEYLSKAVHLVMSAAGVHKRNSVMQIRKSSITKSINHVATIQDINRAYRHKDGPSTVAVHYDMNLNDTTRERLTNFE
;
A
#
# COMPACT_ATOMS: atom_id res chain seq x y z
N MET A 1 14.04 -22.40 -76.02
CA MET A 1 12.64 -21.98 -76.21
C MET A 1 12.29 -21.04 -75.09
N GLU A 2 11.68 -19.93 -75.48
CA GLU A 2 11.35 -18.71 -74.72
C GLU A 2 10.53 -18.99 -73.46
N GLY A 3 10.42 -18.13 -72.46
CA GLY A 3 10.80 -16.72 -72.34
C GLY A 3 9.90 -16.09 -71.25
N ARG A 4 10.52 -15.40 -70.29
CA ARG A 4 9.87 -14.61 -69.23
C ARG A 4 8.95 -13.54 -69.82
N THR A 5 7.86 -13.23 -69.11
CA THR A 5 7.11 -11.98 -69.33
C THR A 5 7.29 -11.05 -68.13
N THR A 6 7.52 -9.80 -68.48
CA THR A 6 8.11 -8.70 -67.74
C THR A 6 7.03 -7.74 -67.25
N ILE A 7 7.25 -7.10 -66.10
CA ILE A 7 6.51 -5.92 -65.61
C ILE A 7 6.91 -4.68 -66.43
N PRO A 8 5.99 -3.76 -66.77
CA PRO A 8 6.35 -2.37 -67.02
C PRO A 8 5.83 -1.42 -65.92
N PRO A 9 6.56 -0.33 -65.62
CA PRO A 9 6.23 0.69 -64.60
C PRO A 9 5.63 1.97 -65.22
N SER A 10 4.99 2.81 -64.39
CA SER A 10 4.74 4.25 -64.65
C SER A 10 3.98 4.82 -63.43
N THR A 11 4.13 6.02 -62.88
CA THR A 11 5.04 7.17 -63.00
C THR A 11 4.66 8.07 -61.82
N ASP A 12 5.64 8.63 -61.12
CA ASP A 12 5.42 9.78 -60.23
C ASP A 12 5.00 11.01 -61.05
N SER A 13 4.09 11.82 -60.50
CA SER A 13 3.90 13.22 -60.87
C SER A 13 3.36 14.01 -59.67
N THR A 14 4.04 15.12 -59.39
CA THR A 14 3.92 15.98 -58.22
C THR A 14 2.95 17.15 -58.50
N ASP A 15 2.16 17.50 -57.47
CA ASP A 15 1.67 18.85 -57.11
C ASP A 15 0.52 19.53 -57.91
N PRO A 16 -0.13 20.60 -57.38
CA PRO A 16 -0.88 20.72 -56.12
C PRO A 16 -2.26 21.42 -56.35
N SER A 17 -2.95 21.78 -55.26
CA SER A 17 -4.19 22.58 -55.15
C SER A 17 -5.50 21.78 -55.12
N ASN A 18 -6.18 21.78 -53.96
CA ASN A 18 -7.33 22.67 -53.78
C ASN A 18 -7.79 22.68 -52.32
N SER A 19 -8.14 23.88 -51.88
CA SER A 19 -8.59 24.24 -50.54
C SER A 19 -10.11 24.10 -50.38
N GLN A 20 -10.54 23.95 -49.13
CA GLN A 20 -11.89 24.19 -48.59
C GLN A 20 -13.02 23.24 -49.01
N GLN A 21 -13.48 22.42 -48.05
CA GLN A 21 -14.83 22.52 -47.46
C GLN A 21 -15.08 21.31 -46.55
N SER A 22 -15.21 21.54 -45.24
CA SER A 22 -16.04 20.70 -44.38
C SER A 22 -16.45 21.49 -43.15
N MET A 23 -17.63 22.10 -43.26
CA MET A 23 -18.40 22.68 -42.18
C MET A 23 -19.82 22.16 -42.39
N ARG A 24 -20.24 21.13 -41.64
CA ARG A 24 -21.60 21.03 -41.10
C ARG A 24 -21.82 19.73 -40.31
N ARG A 25 -22.39 19.96 -39.11
CA ARG A 25 -23.45 19.18 -38.42
C ARG A 25 -23.01 17.82 -37.85
N GLU A 26 -23.39 17.41 -36.64
CA GLU A 26 -24.61 17.64 -35.84
C GLU A 26 -24.30 17.37 -34.34
N ARG A 27 -24.83 18.18 -33.39
CA ARG A 27 -25.95 17.88 -32.45
C ARG A 27 -25.84 16.51 -31.75
N SER A 28 -25.88 16.33 -30.43
CA SER A 28 -26.84 16.79 -29.41
C SER A 28 -26.33 16.26 -28.03
N SER A 29 -26.30 17.07 -26.98
CA SER A 29 -27.31 17.20 -25.89
C SER A 29 -27.60 15.90 -25.12
N ASN A 30 -27.20 15.85 -23.84
CA ASN A 30 -28.15 15.97 -22.72
C ASN A 30 -27.46 15.88 -21.35
N ASP A 31 -27.90 16.79 -20.49
CA ASP A 31 -27.77 16.81 -19.03
C ASP A 31 -28.25 15.50 -18.38
N CYS A 32 -27.55 15.10 -17.32
CA CYS A 32 -28.24 14.67 -16.11
C CYS A 32 -27.37 14.97 -14.89
N GLY A 33 -27.83 15.90 -14.07
CA GLY A 33 -27.24 16.22 -12.78
C GLY A 33 -27.37 15.05 -11.79
N THR A 34 -26.45 15.02 -10.83
CA THR A 34 -26.68 14.32 -9.57
C THR A 34 -26.11 15.19 -8.46
N GLN A 35 -27.04 15.77 -7.69
CA GLN A 35 -26.79 16.41 -6.39
C GLN A 35 -26.01 15.46 -5.50
N LEU A 36 -24.89 15.93 -4.94
CA LEU A 36 -24.27 15.31 -3.78
C LEU A 36 -24.42 16.28 -2.60
N ALA A 37 -25.37 15.94 -1.74
CA ALA A 37 -25.60 16.57 -0.46
C ALA A 37 -24.36 16.40 0.43
N ILE A 38 -23.86 17.52 0.95
CA ILE A 38 -22.83 17.58 1.99
C ILE A 38 -23.56 17.56 3.34
N PRO A 39 -23.35 16.59 4.23
CA PRO A 39 -23.82 16.74 5.60
C PRO A 39 -22.82 17.60 6.38
N THR A 40 -23.24 18.82 6.66
CA THR A 40 -22.65 19.69 7.70
C THR A 40 -23.01 19.10 9.06
N LEU A 41 -22.03 18.58 9.80
CA LEU A 41 -22.20 18.27 11.22
C LEU A 41 -21.73 19.47 12.03
N VAL A 42 -22.70 20.28 12.46
CA VAL A 42 -22.58 21.25 13.56
C VAL A 42 -22.43 20.46 14.85
N ALA A 43 -21.38 20.74 15.62
CA ALA A 43 -21.25 20.26 16.99
C ALA A 43 -21.94 21.28 17.92
N GLU A 44 -23.15 20.97 18.35
CA GLU A 44 -23.78 21.63 19.50
C GLU A 44 -23.08 21.14 20.79
N SER A 45 -22.60 22.10 21.57
CA SER A 45 -22.10 21.89 22.92
C SER A 45 -23.24 22.11 23.92
N ASP A 46 -23.86 21.03 24.39
CA ASP A 46 -24.80 21.11 25.50
C ASP A 46 -24.05 21.18 26.83
N GLN A 47 -24.08 22.38 27.40
CA GLN A 47 -23.92 22.63 28.83
C GLN A 47 -25.15 22.07 29.57
N ALA A 48 -24.93 21.15 30.52
CA ALA A 48 -25.90 20.90 31.58
C ALA A 48 -25.20 20.49 32.90
N SER A 49 -24.92 21.52 33.69
CA SER A 49 -25.27 21.63 35.12
C SER A 49 -25.10 20.39 36.02
N ILE A 50 -24.01 20.43 36.79
CA ILE A 50 -23.84 19.67 38.03
C ILE A 50 -24.83 20.20 39.07
N LYS A 51 -25.83 19.41 39.44
CA LYS A 51 -26.64 19.64 40.65
C LYS A 51 -26.19 18.69 41.75
N ILE A 52 -25.62 19.30 42.79
CA ILE A 52 -25.33 18.70 44.09
C ILE A 52 -26.64 18.67 44.88
N CYS A 53 -27.00 17.51 45.46
CA CYS A 53 -27.63 17.45 46.79
C CYS A 53 -27.59 16.02 47.38
N GLN A 54 -27.06 15.95 48.60
CA GLN A 54 -27.00 14.80 49.52
C GLN A 54 -28.35 14.65 50.30
N PRO A 55 -28.45 13.89 51.43
CA PRO A 55 -28.91 12.51 51.46
C PRO A 55 -30.10 12.27 52.43
N GLY A 56 -30.72 11.09 52.36
CA GLY A 56 -31.33 10.46 53.53
C GLY A 56 -32.74 9.89 53.32
N LYS A 57 -32.87 8.56 53.34
CA LYS A 57 -33.22 7.78 54.55
C LYS A 57 -33.36 6.30 54.23
N LYS A 58 -32.97 5.50 55.22
CA LYS A 58 -32.90 4.03 55.28
C LYS A 58 -34.20 3.32 54.87
N ARG A 59 -34.06 2.17 54.19
CA ARG A 59 -34.75 0.93 54.55
C ARG A 59 -33.97 -0.30 54.05
N ARG A 60 -33.87 -1.30 54.92
CA ARG A 60 -33.13 -2.56 54.77
C ARG A 60 -33.75 -3.46 53.69
N ARG A 61 -32.91 -4.13 52.88
CA ARG A 61 -32.98 -5.59 52.67
C ARG A 61 -31.70 -6.10 52.02
N THR A 62 -31.28 -7.27 52.49
CA THR A 62 -30.14 -8.10 52.14
C THR A 62 -30.23 -8.65 50.72
N GLU A 63 -29.12 -8.70 49.97
CA GLU A 63 -28.62 -9.86 49.21
C GLU A 63 -27.45 -9.49 48.27
N ASP A 64 -26.70 -10.53 47.91
CA ASP A 64 -25.34 -10.59 47.38
C ASP A 64 -25.03 -9.84 46.08
N GLY A 65 -23.77 -9.41 45.92
CA GLY A 65 -23.29 -8.88 44.64
C GLY A 65 -21.90 -8.25 44.64
N ARG A 66 -20.87 -8.91 45.19
CA ARG A 66 -19.49 -8.43 45.11
C ARG A 66 -18.80 -8.93 43.83
N SER A 67 -19.18 -8.39 42.68
CA SER A 67 -18.47 -8.67 41.41
C SER A 67 -18.80 -7.66 40.29
N ASN A 68 -18.49 -6.36 40.46
CA ASN A 68 -18.53 -5.48 39.27
C ASN A 68 -17.67 -4.20 39.28
N GLU A 69 -16.76 -4.00 40.22
CA GLU A 69 -15.94 -2.78 40.27
C GLU A 69 -14.53 -2.98 39.67
N GLU A 70 -13.93 -4.17 39.81
CA GLU A 70 -12.69 -4.53 39.12
C GLU A 70 -12.89 -4.73 37.61
N ASN A 71 -14.02 -5.30 37.19
CA ASN A 71 -14.34 -5.46 35.76
C ASN A 71 -14.53 -4.12 35.04
N LYS A 72 -15.04 -3.09 35.73
CA LYS A 72 -15.17 -1.74 35.18
C LYS A 72 -13.83 -1.00 35.15
N LYS A 73 -12.97 -1.14 36.18
CA LYS A 73 -11.61 -0.58 36.17
C LYS A 73 -10.69 -1.26 35.15
N ALA A 74 -10.75 -2.59 35.01
CA ALA A 74 -9.96 -3.34 34.04
C ALA A 74 -10.40 -3.06 32.59
N SER A 75 -11.70 -2.91 32.33
CA SER A 75 -12.22 -2.55 31.00
C SER A 75 -11.96 -1.08 30.62
N PHE A 76 -11.97 -0.16 31.59
CA PHE A 76 -11.58 1.24 31.38
C PHE A 76 -10.07 1.37 31.12
N SER A 77 -9.24 0.67 31.89
CA SER A 77 -7.78 0.61 31.68
C SER A 77 -7.38 -0.09 30.37
N ARG A 78 -8.06 -1.17 29.96
CA ARG A 78 -7.86 -1.82 28.63
C ARG A 78 -8.30 -0.93 27.47
N ARG A 79 -9.38 -0.16 27.60
CA ARG A 79 -9.78 0.80 26.56
C ARG A 79 -8.78 1.95 26.46
N ASN A 80 -8.27 2.45 27.60
CA ASN A 80 -7.33 3.56 27.64
C ASN A 80 -5.93 3.18 27.10
N THR A 81 -5.45 1.97 27.40
CA THR A 81 -4.19 1.45 26.86
C THR A 81 -4.29 1.09 25.37
N ARG A 82 -5.45 0.59 24.90
CA ARG A 82 -5.72 0.31 23.47
C ARG A 82 -5.94 1.59 22.65
N SER A 83 -6.52 2.64 23.23
CA SER A 83 -6.63 3.96 22.61
C SER A 83 -5.27 4.67 22.58
N GLN A 84 -4.48 4.61 23.66
CA GLN A 84 -3.11 5.15 23.70
C GLN A 84 -2.17 4.45 22.71
N THR A 85 -2.20 3.11 22.61
CA THR A 85 -1.38 2.39 21.61
C THR A 85 -1.88 2.57 20.17
N LYS A 86 -3.15 2.91 19.95
CA LYS A 86 -3.63 3.34 18.62
C LYS A 86 -3.17 4.77 18.33
N GLY A 87 -3.29 5.68 19.30
CA GLY A 87 -2.84 7.07 19.22
C GLY A 87 -1.36 7.17 18.90
N ASN A 88 -0.50 6.48 19.66
CA ASN A 88 0.95 6.49 19.42
C ASN A 88 1.32 5.94 18.03
N ARG A 89 0.63 4.90 17.54
CA ARG A 89 0.89 4.35 16.19
C ARG A 89 0.43 5.27 15.06
N VAL A 90 -0.65 6.01 15.27
CA VAL A 90 -1.07 7.07 14.35
C VAL A 90 -0.04 8.19 14.39
N ILE A 91 0.35 8.66 15.56
CA ILE A 91 1.35 9.71 15.76
C ILE A 91 2.70 9.33 15.12
N ASP A 92 3.18 8.10 15.29
CA ASP A 92 4.42 7.60 14.66
C ASP A 92 4.31 7.55 13.12
N GLY A 93 3.15 7.10 12.61
CA GLY A 93 2.87 7.10 11.17
C GLY A 93 2.82 8.50 10.59
N TRP A 94 2.23 9.44 11.32
CA TRP A 94 2.22 10.86 10.99
C TRP A 94 3.64 11.40 11.04
N HIS A 95 4.43 11.18 12.09
CA HIS A 95 5.81 11.64 12.16
C HIS A 95 6.67 11.13 11.00
N SER A 96 6.50 9.89 10.55
CA SER A 96 7.24 9.36 9.40
C SER A 96 6.81 9.98 8.06
N ILE A 97 5.50 10.15 7.85
CA ILE A 97 4.95 10.76 6.62
C ILE A 97 5.30 12.25 6.57
N TRP A 98 5.05 12.95 7.67
CA TRP A 98 5.33 14.37 7.83
C TRP A 98 6.81 14.67 7.95
N SER A 99 7.69 13.75 8.38
CA SER A 99 9.14 13.98 8.43
C SER A 99 9.69 14.39 7.06
N ARG A 100 9.27 13.71 5.99
CA ARG A 100 9.68 14.04 4.62
C ARG A 100 9.11 15.38 4.15
N HIS A 101 7.87 15.71 4.53
CA HIS A 101 7.27 17.00 4.20
C HIS A 101 7.89 18.15 5.01
N ARG A 102 8.21 17.92 6.29
CA ARG A 102 8.81 18.90 7.20
C ARG A 102 10.16 19.38 6.69
N GLN A 103 11.02 18.47 6.23
CA GLN A 103 12.30 18.85 5.65
C GLN A 103 12.13 19.76 4.44
N ARG A 104 11.18 19.42 3.55
CA ARG A 104 10.89 20.21 2.35
C ARG A 104 10.21 21.56 2.66
N ILE A 105 9.41 21.61 3.72
CA ILE A 105 8.81 22.85 4.21
C ILE A 105 9.88 23.76 4.82
N GLY A 106 10.89 23.22 5.50
CA GLY A 106 12.06 24.00 5.96
C GLY A 106 12.85 24.60 4.80
N GLU A 107 13.07 23.84 3.72
CA GLU A 107 13.69 24.39 2.50
C GLU A 107 12.84 25.52 1.86
N PHE A 108 11.52 25.41 1.93
CA PHE A 108 10.61 26.46 1.47
C PHE A 108 10.65 27.69 2.37
N GLU A 109 10.75 27.53 3.69
CA GLU A 109 10.93 28.62 4.65
C GLU A 109 12.21 29.43 4.35
N GLU A 110 13.33 28.76 4.07
CA GLU A 110 14.57 29.44 3.69
C GLU A 110 14.41 30.25 2.39
N PHE A 111 13.72 29.70 1.39
CA PHE A 111 13.39 30.43 0.17
C PHE A 111 12.53 31.67 0.45
N TRP A 112 11.51 31.49 1.28
CA TRP A 112 10.52 32.51 1.61
C TRP A 112 11.15 33.68 2.36
N THR A 113 11.96 33.37 3.38
CA THR A 113 12.70 34.35 4.19
C THR A 113 13.79 35.06 3.38
N LYS A 114 14.53 34.35 2.51
CA LYS A 114 15.49 34.98 1.57
C LYS A 114 14.83 35.97 0.60
N SER A 115 13.54 35.79 0.34
CA SER A 115 12.75 36.72 -0.48
C SER A 115 12.20 37.91 0.32
N GLY A 116 12.63 38.07 1.58
CA GLY A 116 12.19 39.13 2.48
C GLY A 116 10.78 38.94 3.05
N LYS A 117 10.24 37.71 2.99
CA LYS A 117 8.87 37.41 3.41
C LYS A 117 8.82 36.65 4.74
N THR A 118 7.75 36.89 5.46
CA THR A 118 7.44 36.34 6.78
C THR A 118 6.38 35.24 6.69
N TRP A 119 6.20 34.44 7.73
CA TRP A 119 5.17 33.40 7.75
C TRP A 119 3.75 33.99 7.65
N GLU A 120 3.55 35.19 8.17
CA GLU A 120 2.31 35.95 8.09
C GLU A 120 1.94 36.25 6.62
N ASP A 121 2.94 36.51 5.76
CA ASP A 121 2.73 36.78 4.34
C ASP A 121 2.15 35.59 3.57
N LEU A 122 2.26 34.36 4.11
CA LEU A 122 1.62 33.18 3.49
C LEU A 122 0.10 33.22 3.59
N THR A 123 -0.45 33.90 4.60
CA THR A 123 -1.91 33.99 4.79
C THR A 123 -2.60 34.87 3.74
N ILE A 124 -1.83 35.78 3.12
CA ILE A 124 -2.32 36.71 2.09
C ILE A 124 -1.98 36.28 0.66
N VAL A 125 -1.32 35.12 0.48
CA VAL A 125 -1.00 34.58 -0.84
C VAL A 125 -2.29 34.36 -1.62
N LYS A 126 -2.44 35.01 -2.78
CA LYS A 126 -3.59 34.80 -3.66
C LYS A 126 -3.36 33.72 -4.70
N ASP A 127 -2.12 33.54 -5.11
CA ASP A 127 -1.72 32.64 -6.20
C ASP A 127 -0.64 31.65 -5.72
N PRO A 128 -1.05 30.47 -5.22
CA PRO A 128 -0.10 29.46 -4.76
C PRO A 128 0.69 28.81 -5.90
N GLU A 129 0.14 28.73 -7.13
CA GLU A 129 0.86 28.16 -8.27
C GLU A 129 2.14 28.97 -8.55
N THR A 130 2.04 30.30 -8.56
CA THR A 130 3.20 31.19 -8.78
C THR A 130 4.24 31.03 -7.67
N VAL A 131 3.81 30.95 -6.40
CA VAL A 131 4.73 30.75 -5.27
C VAL A 131 5.48 29.42 -5.41
N ILE A 132 4.77 28.33 -5.68
CA ILE A 132 5.39 27.01 -5.87
C ILE A 132 6.30 27.02 -7.09
N SER A 133 5.88 27.64 -8.19
CA SER A 133 6.66 27.70 -9.43
C SER A 133 7.98 28.43 -9.23
N ASN A 134 7.96 29.57 -8.52
CA ASN A 134 9.17 30.34 -8.19
C ASN A 134 10.11 29.54 -7.28
N PHE A 135 9.56 28.85 -6.28
CA PHE A 135 10.35 27.99 -5.41
C PHE A 135 11.01 26.85 -6.20
N ILE A 136 10.27 26.16 -7.06
CA ILE A 136 10.81 25.08 -7.90
C ILE A 136 11.84 25.62 -8.90
N ALA A 137 11.61 26.80 -9.49
CA ALA A 137 12.58 27.42 -10.38
C ALA A 137 13.90 27.72 -9.65
N GLN A 138 13.85 28.20 -8.41
CA GLN A 138 15.03 28.37 -7.57
C GLN A 138 15.71 27.03 -7.28
N GLN A 139 14.96 25.98 -6.95
CA GLN A 139 15.50 24.64 -6.72
C GLN A 139 16.24 24.10 -7.96
N ILE A 140 15.69 24.34 -9.15
CA ILE A 140 16.33 23.98 -10.42
C ILE A 140 17.59 24.81 -10.64
N TYR A 141 17.55 26.12 -10.36
CA TYR A 141 18.70 27.03 -10.48
C TYR A 141 19.87 26.61 -9.59
N VAL A 142 19.60 26.17 -8.35
CA VAL A 142 20.64 25.66 -7.44
C VAL A 142 21.02 24.20 -7.70
N ASN A 143 20.63 23.64 -8.85
CA ASN A 143 20.91 22.26 -9.26
C ASN A 143 20.44 21.20 -8.24
N ALA A 144 19.32 21.45 -7.53
CA ALA A 144 18.73 20.45 -6.66
C ALA A 144 18.29 19.21 -7.45
N THR A 145 18.31 18.05 -6.80
CA THR A 145 17.93 16.80 -7.48
C THR A 145 16.48 16.87 -7.96
N ASN A 146 16.20 16.23 -9.10
CA ASN A 146 14.82 16.11 -9.61
C ASN A 146 13.87 15.45 -8.60
N ALA A 147 14.38 14.52 -7.77
CA ALA A 147 13.63 13.92 -6.68
C ALA A 147 13.29 14.94 -5.59
N ASN A 148 14.23 15.85 -5.27
CA ASN A 148 13.98 16.95 -4.35
C ASN A 148 12.87 17.86 -4.85
N SER A 149 12.97 18.31 -6.11
CA SER A 149 11.98 19.20 -6.72
C SER A 149 10.56 18.60 -6.67
N ASN A 150 10.40 17.30 -6.92
CA ASN A 150 9.11 16.63 -6.78
C ASN A 150 8.60 16.57 -5.34
N ALA A 151 9.49 16.32 -4.38
CA ALA A 151 9.14 16.29 -2.96
C ALA A 151 8.76 17.68 -2.44
N CYS A 152 9.50 18.72 -2.84
CA CYS A 152 9.22 20.14 -2.57
C CYS A 152 7.84 20.53 -3.08
N ARG A 153 7.56 20.29 -4.37
CA ARG A 153 6.24 20.57 -4.98
C ARG A 153 5.11 19.93 -4.18
N THR A 154 5.29 18.67 -3.78
CA THR A 154 4.26 17.92 -3.05
C THR A 154 4.06 18.48 -1.64
N ALA A 155 5.14 18.78 -0.93
CA ALA A 155 5.06 19.30 0.44
C ALA A 155 4.43 20.70 0.49
N VAL A 156 4.88 21.62 -0.38
CA VAL A 156 4.34 22.98 -0.44
C VAL A 156 2.93 23.00 -1.02
N GLY A 157 2.63 22.15 -2.01
CA GLY A 157 1.26 21.99 -2.50
C GLY A 157 0.31 21.50 -1.40
N MET A 158 0.75 20.59 -0.53
CA MET A 158 -0.03 20.15 0.63
C MET A 158 -0.24 21.28 1.65
N LEU A 159 0.76 22.14 1.87
CA LEU A 159 0.63 23.33 2.72
C LEU A 159 -0.49 24.25 2.23
N PHE A 160 -0.49 24.63 0.95
CA PHE A 160 -1.54 25.48 0.37
C PHE A 160 -2.89 24.78 0.33
N ARG A 161 -2.93 23.48 0.10
CA ARG A 161 -4.18 22.71 0.19
C ARG A 161 -4.78 22.78 1.59
N ASN A 162 -3.96 22.71 2.64
CA ASN A 162 -4.41 22.86 4.02
C ASN A 162 -4.88 24.29 4.36
N GLN A 163 -4.43 25.31 3.63
CA GLN A 163 -4.94 26.67 3.72
C GLN A 163 -6.27 26.88 2.96
N GLY A 164 -6.81 25.85 2.30
CA GLY A 164 -8.09 25.89 1.59
C GLY A 164 -7.99 26.16 0.10
N PHE A 165 -6.78 26.22 -0.49
CA PHE A 165 -6.64 26.32 -1.94
C PHE A 165 -7.05 25.02 -2.62
N GLN A 166 -7.76 25.17 -3.75
CA GLN A 166 -8.17 24.05 -4.59
C GLN A 166 -6.98 23.50 -5.39
N GLU A 167 -7.04 22.21 -5.71
CA GLU A 167 -5.94 21.47 -6.36
C GLU A 167 -5.56 22.04 -7.73
N ASP A 168 -6.53 22.56 -8.49
CA ASP A 168 -6.33 23.20 -9.79
C ASP A 168 -5.58 24.53 -9.68
N ARG A 169 -5.81 25.30 -8.61
CA ARG A 169 -5.08 26.54 -8.29
C ARG A 169 -3.66 26.30 -7.78
N ILE A 170 -3.41 25.13 -7.18
CA ILE A 170 -2.10 24.73 -6.68
C ILE A 170 -1.28 24.11 -7.82
N ASN A 171 -1.91 23.25 -8.63
CA ASN A 171 -1.29 22.45 -9.68
C ASN A 171 -1.79 22.85 -11.07
N GLY A 172 -1.69 24.15 -11.36
CA GLY A 172 -2.03 24.70 -12.65
C GLY A 172 -1.05 24.34 -13.76
N PHE A 173 -1.24 24.97 -14.91
CA PHE A 173 -0.56 24.60 -16.14
C PHE A 173 0.93 24.98 -16.14
N ALA A 174 1.29 26.15 -15.62
CA ALA A 174 2.67 26.63 -15.62
C ALA A 174 3.55 25.73 -14.74
N LEU A 175 3.08 25.40 -13.54
CA LEU A 175 3.79 24.48 -12.66
C LEU A 175 3.94 23.09 -13.28
N LYS A 176 2.90 22.59 -13.97
CA LYS A 176 2.98 21.32 -14.71
C LYS A 176 4.08 21.35 -15.78
N GLN A 177 4.26 22.46 -16.50
CA GLN A 177 5.33 22.60 -17.50
C GLN A 177 6.72 22.57 -16.86
N ILE A 178 6.94 23.36 -15.80
CA ILE A 178 8.23 23.40 -15.06
C ILE A 178 8.58 22.01 -14.53
N MET A 179 7.57 21.28 -14.06
CA MET A 179 7.74 19.95 -13.48
C MET A 179 7.93 18.83 -14.49
N LYS A 180 7.79 19.05 -15.81
CA LYS A 180 7.93 17.98 -16.82
C LYS A 180 9.27 17.27 -16.74
N LYS A 181 10.38 18.01 -16.71
CA LYS A 181 11.74 17.44 -16.64
C LYS A 181 12.00 16.74 -15.30
N PRO A 182 11.78 17.37 -14.13
CA PRO A 182 11.93 16.67 -12.85
C PRO A 182 11.05 15.42 -12.72
N THR A 183 9.82 15.48 -13.21
CA THR A 183 8.91 14.32 -13.20
C THR A 183 9.42 13.23 -14.12
N ALA A 184 9.80 13.55 -15.36
CA ALA A 184 10.27 12.57 -16.34
C ALA A 184 11.56 11.87 -15.87
N THR A 185 12.53 12.61 -15.33
CA THR A 185 13.80 12.03 -14.87
C THR A 185 13.65 11.15 -13.63
N THR A 186 12.64 11.40 -12.79
CA THR A 186 12.35 10.59 -11.60
C THR A 186 11.37 9.45 -11.86
N ARG A 187 10.76 9.38 -13.06
CA ARG A 187 9.97 8.20 -13.45
C ARG A 187 10.88 6.98 -13.36
N LYS A 188 10.45 6.00 -12.56
CA LYS A 188 11.13 4.71 -12.48
C LYS A 188 11.17 4.11 -13.89
N LYS A 189 12.38 3.93 -14.43
CA LYS A 189 12.58 3.14 -15.65
C LYS A 189 12.03 1.75 -15.36
N ARG A 190 11.01 1.34 -16.10
CA ARG A 190 10.51 -0.02 -16.05
C ARG A 190 11.50 -0.86 -16.85
N LYS A 191 12.04 -1.88 -16.22
CA LYS A 191 12.88 -2.89 -16.86
C LYS A 191 12.21 -4.22 -16.66
N ASP A 192 12.16 -5.03 -17.71
CA ASP A 192 11.85 -6.44 -17.58
C ASP A 192 12.93 -7.05 -16.69
N ASP A 193 12.52 -7.55 -15.53
CA ASP A 193 13.41 -8.17 -14.56
C ASP A 193 12.94 -9.62 -14.39
N PRO A 194 13.83 -10.62 -14.46
CA PRO A 194 13.44 -12.00 -14.26
C PRO A 194 12.88 -12.19 -12.85
N ILE A 195 11.59 -12.52 -12.78
CA ILE A 195 10.91 -12.85 -11.53
C ILE A 195 11.30 -14.29 -11.17
N PHE A 196 11.83 -14.51 -9.96
CA PHE A 196 12.23 -15.86 -9.56
C PHE A 196 11.01 -16.79 -9.52
N LYS A 197 11.19 -18.07 -9.81
CA LYS A 197 10.11 -19.07 -9.80
C LYS A 197 9.67 -19.35 -8.36
N LEU A 198 8.38 -19.13 -8.04
CA LEU A 198 7.84 -19.33 -6.69
C LEU A 198 8.08 -20.75 -6.16
N ASP A 199 8.12 -21.74 -7.07
CA ASP A 199 8.36 -23.15 -6.76
C ASP A 199 9.63 -23.38 -5.97
N VAL A 200 10.68 -22.60 -6.22
CA VAL A 200 11.96 -22.74 -5.51
C VAL A 200 11.75 -22.46 -4.01
N LEU A 201 10.99 -21.41 -3.69
CA LEU A 201 10.66 -21.05 -2.32
C LEU A 201 9.67 -22.05 -1.69
N LEU A 202 8.63 -22.45 -2.42
CA LEU A 202 7.63 -23.40 -1.89
C LEU A 202 8.23 -24.79 -1.65
N LYS A 203 9.11 -25.27 -2.53
CA LYS A 203 9.84 -26.54 -2.35
C LYS A 203 10.74 -26.49 -1.11
N TYR A 204 11.44 -25.38 -0.89
CA TYR A 204 12.25 -25.20 0.32
C TYR A 204 11.37 -25.27 1.58
N ILE A 205 10.28 -24.51 1.62
CA ILE A 205 9.32 -24.51 2.74
C ILE A 205 8.76 -25.93 2.95
N GLN A 206 8.37 -26.60 1.87
CA GLN A 206 7.89 -27.99 1.89
C GLN A 206 8.92 -28.95 2.48
N GLY A 207 10.20 -28.81 2.12
CA GLY A 207 11.29 -29.61 2.68
C GLY A 207 11.45 -29.38 4.18
N LYS A 208 11.40 -28.13 4.62
CA LYS A 208 11.46 -27.77 6.05
C LYS A 208 10.25 -28.23 6.87
N ALA A 209 9.14 -28.58 6.22
CA ALA A 209 7.96 -29.10 6.91
C ALA A 209 8.20 -30.48 7.57
N GLN A 210 9.18 -31.26 7.07
CA GLN A 210 9.51 -32.58 7.62
C GLN A 210 10.29 -32.48 8.94
N ASP A 211 11.09 -31.42 9.09
CA ASP A 211 11.92 -31.16 10.26
C ASP A 211 11.48 -29.91 11.05
N LYS A 212 10.16 -29.61 11.09
CA LYS A 212 9.62 -28.39 11.74
C LYS A 212 10.18 -28.18 13.14
N GLN A 213 10.36 -29.24 13.92
CA GLN A 213 10.84 -29.17 15.30
C GLN A 213 12.30 -28.71 15.43
N LYS A 214 13.14 -28.99 14.42
CA LYS A 214 14.56 -28.61 14.41
C LYS A 214 14.79 -27.16 14.00
N LEU A 215 13.78 -26.51 13.41
CA LEU A 215 13.86 -25.12 12.98
C LEU A 215 14.00 -24.19 14.19
N ASN A 216 14.94 -23.25 14.08
CA ASN A 216 15.05 -22.19 15.07
C ASN A 216 13.84 -21.21 14.96
N GLU A 217 13.68 -20.35 15.98
CA GLU A 217 12.55 -19.41 16.06
C GLU A 217 12.45 -18.51 14.81
N GLN A 218 13.60 -18.05 14.29
CA GLN A 218 13.66 -17.16 13.14
C GLN A 218 13.35 -17.86 11.82
N GLU A 219 13.87 -19.07 11.61
CA GLU A 219 13.58 -19.90 10.43
C GLU A 219 12.10 -20.26 10.34
N ARG A 220 11.51 -20.68 11.47
CA ARG A 220 10.08 -21.02 11.54
C ARG A 220 9.21 -19.81 11.25
N LEU A 221 9.54 -18.65 11.85
CA LEU A 221 8.87 -17.39 11.56
C LEU A 221 9.00 -17.04 10.07
N GLY A 222 10.20 -17.16 9.51
CA GLY A 222 10.47 -16.92 8.10
C GLY A 222 9.63 -17.80 7.18
N CYS A 223 9.52 -19.10 7.46
CA CYS A 223 8.72 -20.04 6.68
C CYS A 223 7.23 -19.71 6.78
N THR A 224 6.75 -19.38 7.98
CA THR A 224 5.34 -19.02 8.23
C THR A 224 4.97 -17.75 7.47
N VAL A 225 5.74 -16.67 7.64
CA VAL A 225 5.49 -15.38 6.97
C VAL A 225 5.63 -15.51 5.45
N SER A 226 6.64 -16.23 4.96
CA SER A 226 6.82 -16.47 3.53
C SER A 226 5.65 -17.25 2.92
N SER A 227 5.12 -18.24 3.64
CA SER A 227 3.94 -19.01 3.21
C SER A 227 2.69 -18.13 3.12
N ILE A 228 2.46 -17.26 4.13
CA ILE A 228 1.36 -16.29 4.09
C ILE A 228 1.53 -15.38 2.87
N MET A 229 2.72 -14.81 2.67
CA MET A 229 2.99 -13.91 1.54
C MET A 229 2.80 -14.61 0.19
N ALA A 230 3.25 -15.86 0.06
CA ALA A 230 3.16 -16.62 -1.19
C ALA A 230 1.72 -17.01 -1.53
N ILE A 231 0.90 -17.38 -0.54
CA ILE A 231 -0.46 -17.88 -0.78
C ILE A 231 -1.50 -16.76 -0.78
N SER A 232 -1.39 -15.80 0.15
CA SER A 232 -2.39 -14.72 0.30
C SER A 232 -2.04 -13.44 -0.45
N THR A 233 -0.79 -13.29 -0.92
CA THR A 233 -0.25 -12.07 -1.56
C THR A 233 -0.31 -10.79 -0.72
N VAL A 234 -0.60 -10.91 0.57
CA VAL A 234 -0.63 -9.82 1.53
C VAL A 234 0.78 -9.26 1.72
N ARG A 235 0.91 -7.94 1.90
CA ARG A 235 2.20 -7.28 2.10
C ARG A 235 2.76 -7.61 3.47
N LEU A 236 4.09 -7.61 3.59
CA LEU A 236 4.77 -7.83 4.87
C LEU A 236 4.29 -6.85 5.97
N ALA A 237 4.00 -5.60 5.62
CA ALA A 237 3.52 -4.60 6.58
C ALA A 237 2.10 -4.90 7.09
N GLU A 238 1.25 -5.48 6.24
CA GLU A 238 -0.10 -5.91 6.59
C GLU A 238 -0.03 -7.16 7.48
N ILE A 239 0.85 -8.12 7.13
CA ILE A 239 1.12 -9.32 7.95
C ILE A 239 1.67 -8.94 9.32
N HIS A 240 2.64 -8.02 9.38
CA HIS A 240 3.26 -7.57 10.63
C HIS A 240 2.23 -7.05 11.65
N ARG A 241 1.18 -6.39 11.18
CA ARG A 241 0.11 -5.82 12.01
C ARG A 241 -1.06 -6.79 12.22
N ALA A 242 -1.06 -7.94 11.57
CA ALA A 242 -2.19 -8.84 11.59
C ALA A 242 -2.40 -9.50 12.96
N SER A 243 -3.64 -9.87 13.21
CA SER A 243 -4.04 -10.78 14.29
C SER A 243 -4.68 -12.02 13.68
N VAL A 244 -4.71 -13.10 14.43
CA VAL A 244 -5.30 -14.37 13.96
C VAL A 244 -6.39 -14.82 14.91
N VAL A 245 -7.41 -15.46 14.37
CA VAL A 245 -8.46 -16.15 15.10
C VAL A 245 -8.43 -17.61 14.63
N HIS A 246 -8.33 -18.52 15.59
CA HIS A 246 -8.57 -19.94 15.33
C HIS A 246 -10.08 -20.17 15.29
N LEU A 247 -10.56 -20.76 14.21
CA LEU A 247 -11.93 -21.25 14.06
C LEU A 247 -11.91 -22.78 14.22
N ASP A 248 -13.04 -23.44 14.06
CA ASP A 248 -13.11 -24.91 14.11
C ASP A 248 -12.45 -25.56 12.86
N ASP A 249 -12.19 -26.87 12.91
CA ASP A 249 -11.66 -27.68 11.81
C ASP A 249 -10.30 -27.20 11.21
N ASN A 250 -9.39 -26.74 12.07
CA ASN A 250 -8.08 -26.20 11.66
C ASN A 250 -8.18 -25.01 10.69
N VAL A 251 -9.31 -24.30 10.69
CA VAL A 251 -9.50 -23.10 9.90
C VAL A 251 -8.95 -21.90 10.67
N TRP A 252 -8.14 -21.09 10.00
CA TRP A 252 -7.55 -19.89 10.59
C TRP A 252 -8.01 -18.65 9.86
N GLN A 253 -8.41 -17.62 10.59
CA GLN A 253 -8.76 -16.32 10.02
C GLN A 253 -7.70 -15.29 10.38
N LEU A 254 -7.05 -14.74 9.36
CA LEU A 254 -6.10 -13.64 9.49
C LEU A 254 -6.84 -12.31 9.32
N ASN A 255 -6.84 -11.51 10.38
CA ASN A 255 -7.44 -10.18 10.42
C ASN A 255 -6.33 -9.14 10.24
N MET A 256 -6.44 -8.30 9.22
CA MET A 256 -5.47 -7.27 8.89
C MET A 256 -6.19 -5.99 8.48
N SER A 257 -5.55 -4.84 8.68
CA SER A 257 -6.05 -3.56 8.18
C SER A 257 -5.22 -3.14 6.97
N ILE A 258 -5.87 -2.93 5.84
CA ILE A 258 -5.24 -2.46 4.60
C ILE A 258 -5.18 -0.95 4.64
N TRP A 259 -3.99 -0.39 4.84
CA TRP A 259 -3.79 1.06 5.00
C TRP A 259 -3.46 1.78 3.69
N LYS A 260 -3.38 1.05 2.57
CA LYS A 260 -3.07 1.62 1.26
C LYS A 260 -4.31 1.55 0.38
N GLY A 261 -4.76 2.70 -0.10
CA GLY A 261 -6.00 2.82 -0.86
C GLY A 261 -7.15 3.23 0.06
N ASP A 262 -8.27 2.51 -0.04
CA ASP A 262 -9.54 2.92 0.58
C ASP A 262 -9.67 2.55 2.07
N ASN A 263 -8.55 2.29 2.76
CA ASN A 263 -8.47 2.05 4.20
C ASN A 263 -9.58 1.14 4.76
N TYR A 264 -9.44 -0.18 4.59
CA TYR A 264 -10.46 -1.15 5.03
C TYR A 264 -9.86 -2.28 5.86
N ASP A 265 -10.68 -2.82 6.76
CA ASP A 265 -10.35 -4.05 7.48
C ASP A 265 -10.63 -5.27 6.60
N LEU A 266 -9.71 -6.22 6.67
CA LEU A 266 -9.69 -7.37 5.82
C LEU A 266 -9.54 -8.64 6.63
N LYS A 267 -10.41 -9.59 6.34
CA LYS A 267 -10.39 -10.94 6.91
C LYS A 267 -10.05 -11.91 5.80
N VAL A 268 -9.03 -12.72 6.01
CA VAL A 268 -8.64 -13.81 5.09
C VAL A 268 -8.74 -15.12 5.85
N THR A 269 -9.65 -15.97 5.41
CA THR A 269 -9.86 -17.30 6.01
C THR A 269 -9.06 -18.32 5.22
N PHE A 270 -8.20 -19.06 5.93
CA PHE A 270 -7.38 -20.14 5.40
C PHE A 270 -7.93 -21.46 5.90
N ARG A 271 -8.25 -22.34 4.96
CA ARG A 271 -8.62 -23.73 5.23
C ARG A 271 -7.42 -24.63 4.98
N PRO A 272 -7.38 -25.84 5.57
CA PRO A 272 -6.41 -26.86 5.21
C PRO A 272 -6.36 -27.08 3.69
N LEU A 273 -5.16 -27.24 3.16
CA LEU A 273 -4.91 -27.53 1.74
C LEU A 273 -4.51 -29.00 1.60
N SER A 274 -4.80 -29.62 0.45
CA SER A 274 -4.45 -31.02 0.17
C SER A 274 -2.95 -31.30 0.35
N ASN A 275 -2.09 -30.32 0.04
CA ASN A 275 -0.67 -30.37 0.39
C ASN A 275 -0.43 -29.75 1.77
N ALA A 276 -0.55 -30.56 2.83
CA ALA A 276 -0.33 -30.15 4.21
C ALA A 276 1.08 -29.57 4.46
N LYS A 277 2.10 -30.01 3.72
CA LYS A 277 3.50 -29.60 3.93
C LYS A 277 3.76 -28.13 3.57
N VAL A 278 2.96 -27.58 2.65
CA VAL A 278 2.98 -26.15 2.27
C VAL A 278 1.77 -25.41 2.84
N CYS A 279 0.89 -26.13 3.55
CA CYS A 279 -0.35 -25.57 4.04
C CYS A 279 -0.11 -24.49 5.08
N LEU A 280 -0.81 -23.38 4.93
CA LEU A 280 -0.64 -22.25 5.81
C LEU A 280 -1.12 -22.54 7.24
N THR A 281 -2.19 -23.33 7.40
CA THR A 281 -2.74 -23.69 8.71
C THR A 281 -1.70 -24.46 9.54
N GLU A 282 -0.98 -25.36 8.89
CA GLU A 282 0.11 -26.17 9.43
C GLU A 282 1.34 -25.37 9.86
N TRP A 283 1.71 -24.33 9.11
CA TRP A 283 2.79 -23.42 9.49
C TRP A 283 2.37 -22.46 10.60
N HIS A 284 1.13 -21.97 10.56
CA HIS A 284 0.57 -21.15 11.64
C HIS A 284 0.48 -21.91 12.95
N GLN A 285 -0.06 -23.13 12.94
CA GLN A 285 -0.15 -23.96 14.12
C GLN A 285 1.22 -24.27 14.70
N SER A 286 2.21 -24.57 13.85
CA SER A 286 3.61 -24.74 14.26
C SER A 286 4.20 -23.51 14.95
N TRP A 287 3.83 -22.30 14.52
CA TRP A 287 4.25 -21.05 15.16
C TRP A 287 3.54 -20.81 16.49
N ILE A 288 2.22 -20.98 16.53
CA ILE A 288 1.41 -20.77 17.74
C ILE A 288 1.75 -21.80 18.83
N ALA A 289 2.08 -23.03 18.46
CA ALA A 289 2.50 -24.09 19.40
C ALA A 289 3.79 -23.76 20.18
N GLN A 290 4.57 -22.75 19.76
CA GLN A 290 5.75 -22.28 20.50
C GLN A 290 5.40 -21.31 21.64
N ARG A 291 4.13 -20.92 21.76
CA ARG A 291 3.69 -19.97 22.79
C ARG A 291 3.43 -20.68 24.11
N LYS A 292 3.83 -20.04 25.19
CA LYS A 292 3.41 -20.44 26.54
C LYS A 292 1.96 -20.05 26.76
N LYS A 293 1.29 -20.67 27.74
CA LYS A 293 -0.08 -20.28 28.15
C LYS A 293 -0.18 -18.79 28.50
N ASP A 294 0.87 -18.23 29.07
CA ASP A 294 0.94 -16.81 29.45
C ASP A 294 1.13 -15.87 28.25
N ASP A 295 1.46 -16.40 27.07
CA ASP A 295 1.69 -15.62 25.84
C ASP A 295 0.43 -15.50 24.96
N LEU A 296 -0.71 -16.01 25.41
CA LEU A 296 -1.96 -16.03 24.62
C LEU A 296 -2.53 -14.63 24.37
N ASP A 297 -2.27 -13.67 25.26
CA ASP A 297 -2.68 -12.26 25.09
C ASP A 297 -1.69 -11.45 24.22
N LYS A 298 -0.55 -12.03 23.84
CA LYS A 298 0.52 -11.34 23.13
C LYS A 298 0.27 -11.26 21.61
N PRO A 299 0.83 -10.24 20.91
CA PRO A 299 0.67 -10.05 19.47
C PRO A 299 1.06 -11.29 18.65
N LEU A 300 0.50 -11.48 17.45
CA LEU A 300 0.71 -12.66 16.58
C LEU A 300 2.19 -13.05 16.36
N TRP A 301 3.08 -12.07 16.31
CA TRP A 301 4.52 -12.29 16.12
C TRP A 301 5.33 -12.17 17.41
N TRP A 302 4.81 -12.71 18.51
CA TRP A 302 5.50 -12.78 19.79
C TRP A 302 6.65 -13.79 19.77
N ARG A 303 7.83 -13.40 20.24
CA ARG A 303 9.00 -14.27 20.38
C ARG A 303 9.16 -14.68 21.82
N ALA A 304 8.72 -15.90 22.14
CA ALA A 304 8.72 -16.41 23.51
C ALA A 304 10.13 -16.45 24.12
N LYS A 305 11.16 -16.77 23.32
CA LYS A 305 12.55 -16.80 23.79
C LYS A 305 13.09 -15.43 24.21
N ASN A 306 12.67 -14.40 23.50
CA ASN A 306 13.16 -13.04 23.68
C ASN A 306 12.20 -12.14 24.47
N MET A 307 11.04 -12.69 24.88
CA MET A 307 9.95 -11.98 25.56
C MET A 307 9.59 -10.64 24.92
N LYS A 308 9.55 -10.60 23.58
CA LYS A 308 9.23 -9.37 22.83
C LYS A 308 8.48 -9.63 21.54
N ALA A 309 7.66 -8.65 21.15
CA ALA A 309 7.05 -8.63 19.83
C ALA A 309 8.13 -8.51 18.75
N SER A 310 7.90 -9.14 17.61
CA SER A 310 8.78 -9.01 16.45
C SER A 310 8.57 -7.65 15.77
N SER A 311 9.67 -6.98 15.45
CA SER A 311 9.63 -5.77 14.63
C SER A 311 9.41 -6.12 13.15
N TYR A 312 9.03 -5.11 12.36
CA TYR A 312 8.90 -5.27 10.91
C TYR A 312 10.21 -5.73 10.27
N GLU A 313 11.33 -5.17 10.70
CA GLU A 313 12.68 -5.48 10.23
C GLU A 313 13.06 -6.92 10.59
N TYR A 314 12.68 -7.39 11.78
CA TYR A 314 12.93 -8.77 12.18
C TYR A 314 12.16 -9.77 11.30
N LEU A 315 10.88 -9.49 11.04
CA LEU A 315 10.09 -10.27 10.08
C LEU A 315 10.72 -10.27 8.69
N SER A 316 11.13 -9.10 8.21
CA SER A 316 11.79 -8.96 6.90
C SER A 316 13.08 -9.78 6.84
N LYS A 317 13.90 -9.74 7.90
CA LYS A 317 15.13 -10.55 8.01
C LYS A 317 14.84 -12.04 8.02
N ALA A 318 13.81 -12.48 8.74
CA ALA A 318 13.38 -13.88 8.77
C ALA A 318 12.94 -14.39 7.39
N VAL A 319 12.17 -13.59 6.65
CA VAL A 319 11.77 -13.90 5.26
C VAL A 319 13.00 -13.96 4.36
N HIS A 320 13.91 -12.99 4.45
CA HIS A 320 15.14 -12.99 3.66
C HIS A 320 16.03 -14.20 3.94
N LEU A 321 16.13 -14.65 5.19
CA LEU A 321 16.87 -15.87 5.55
C LEU A 321 16.33 -17.09 4.79
N VAL A 322 15.01 -17.25 4.76
CA VAL A 322 14.35 -18.35 4.03
C VAL A 322 14.51 -18.20 2.52
N MET A 323 14.36 -16.99 1.98
CA MET A 323 14.60 -16.71 0.55
C MET A 323 16.03 -17.09 0.15
N SER A 324 17.03 -16.66 0.92
CA SER A 324 18.44 -16.97 0.64
C SER A 324 18.74 -18.47 0.76
N ALA A 325 18.18 -19.14 1.77
CA ALA A 325 18.35 -20.58 1.93
C ALA A 325 17.65 -21.40 0.83
N ALA A 326 16.60 -20.86 0.21
CA ALA A 326 15.97 -21.43 -0.97
C ALA A 326 16.75 -21.16 -2.27
N GLY A 327 17.85 -20.40 -2.24
CA GLY A 327 18.62 -20.03 -3.43
C GLY A 327 18.07 -18.81 -4.19
N VAL A 328 17.17 -18.03 -3.58
CA VAL A 328 16.69 -16.78 -4.18
C VAL A 328 17.80 -15.71 -4.07
N HIS A 329 18.15 -15.11 -5.21
CA HIS A 329 19.21 -14.11 -5.28
C HIS A 329 19.01 -12.95 -4.29
N LYS A 330 20.07 -12.55 -3.58
CA LYS A 330 20.05 -11.52 -2.50
C LYS A 330 19.47 -10.16 -2.91
N ARG A 331 19.55 -9.82 -4.20
CA ARG A 331 18.94 -8.61 -4.78
C ARG A 331 17.41 -8.57 -4.68
N ASN A 332 16.76 -9.72 -4.52
CA ASN A 332 15.31 -9.81 -4.45
C ASN A 332 14.81 -9.39 -3.07
N SER A 333 13.92 -8.41 -3.04
CA SER A 333 13.21 -8.02 -1.82
C SER A 333 12.08 -8.99 -1.49
N VAL A 334 11.57 -8.94 -0.25
CA VAL A 334 10.39 -9.71 0.18
C VAL A 334 9.16 -9.48 -0.71
N MET A 335 9.08 -8.31 -1.39
CA MET A 335 8.02 -8.00 -2.35
C MET A 335 8.02 -8.93 -3.57
N GLN A 336 9.18 -9.49 -3.93
CA GLN A 336 9.29 -10.40 -5.05
C GLN A 336 8.54 -11.71 -4.83
N ILE A 337 8.30 -12.13 -3.57
CA ILE A 337 7.46 -13.30 -3.26
C ILE A 337 6.04 -13.07 -3.78
N ARG A 338 5.47 -11.89 -3.48
CA ARG A 338 4.14 -11.50 -3.99
C ARG A 338 4.14 -11.42 -5.51
N LYS A 339 5.18 -10.83 -6.11
CA LYS A 339 5.29 -10.74 -7.58
C LYS A 339 5.28 -12.13 -8.22
N SER A 340 6.15 -13.00 -7.73
CA SER A 340 6.27 -14.39 -8.17
C SER A 340 4.98 -15.19 -7.99
N SER A 341 4.25 -14.99 -6.90
CA SER A 341 2.93 -15.59 -6.67
C SER A 341 1.91 -15.17 -7.72
N ILE A 342 1.78 -13.87 -7.97
CA ILE A 342 0.84 -13.33 -8.97
C ILE A 342 1.21 -13.84 -10.37
N THR A 343 2.49 -13.76 -10.76
CA THR A 343 2.97 -14.27 -12.05
C THR A 343 2.71 -15.77 -12.21
N LYS A 344 2.94 -16.56 -11.16
CA LYS A 344 2.66 -18.00 -11.19
C LYS A 344 1.17 -18.27 -11.39
N SER A 345 0.28 -17.53 -10.74
CA SER A 345 -1.16 -17.71 -10.92
C SER A 345 -1.67 -17.27 -12.29
N ILE A 346 -1.09 -16.21 -12.89
CA ILE A 346 -1.35 -15.84 -14.29
C ILE A 346 -0.99 -17.01 -15.22
N ASN A 347 0.20 -17.60 -15.04
CA ASN A 347 0.67 -18.71 -15.87
C ASN A 347 -0.15 -19.99 -15.72
N HIS A 348 -0.79 -20.20 -14.57
CA HIS A 348 -1.65 -21.37 -14.32
C HIS A 348 -3.12 -21.16 -14.73
N VAL A 349 -3.40 -20.24 -15.66
CA VAL A 349 -4.73 -19.96 -16.24
C VAL A 349 -5.78 -19.61 -15.18
N ALA A 350 -5.37 -18.93 -14.10
CA ALA A 350 -6.35 -18.25 -13.25
C ALA A 350 -6.98 -17.11 -14.06
N THR A 351 -8.31 -16.97 -14.04
CA THR A 351 -8.95 -15.85 -14.73
C THR A 351 -8.44 -14.54 -14.14
N ILE A 352 -8.37 -13.47 -14.96
CA ILE A 352 -8.01 -12.12 -14.46
C ILE A 352 -8.96 -11.70 -13.33
N GLN A 353 -10.20 -12.18 -13.34
CA GLN A 353 -11.16 -11.95 -12.25
C GLN A 353 -10.76 -12.66 -10.95
N ASP A 354 -10.33 -13.92 -10.99
CA ASP A 354 -9.85 -14.65 -9.81
C ASP A 354 -8.59 -14.00 -9.22
N ILE A 355 -7.68 -13.58 -10.10
CA ILE A 355 -6.47 -12.82 -9.77
C ILE A 355 -6.85 -11.49 -9.09
N ASN A 356 -7.75 -10.72 -9.68
CA ASN A 356 -8.17 -9.44 -9.10
C ASN A 356 -8.91 -9.62 -7.77
N ARG A 357 -9.74 -10.66 -7.64
CA ARG A 357 -10.45 -11.02 -6.40
C ARG A 357 -9.47 -11.45 -5.30
N ALA A 358 -8.47 -12.24 -5.65
CA ALA A 358 -7.46 -12.73 -4.72
C ALA A 358 -6.47 -11.63 -4.29
N TYR A 359 -6.08 -10.74 -5.22
CA TYR A 359 -4.97 -9.80 -5.02
C TYR A 359 -5.39 -8.36 -4.71
N ARG A 360 -6.69 -8.07 -4.85
CA ARG A 360 -7.39 -6.89 -4.31
C ARG A 360 -6.71 -5.57 -4.70
N HIS A 361 -6.44 -5.45 -5.99
CA HIS A 361 -5.90 -4.24 -6.60
C HIS A 361 -7.07 -3.35 -7.05
N LYS A 362 -7.09 -2.07 -6.62
CA LYS A 362 -8.14 -1.09 -6.97
C LYS A 362 -8.31 -0.98 -8.49
N ASP A 363 -7.19 -0.94 -9.22
CA ASP A 363 -7.14 -1.03 -10.69
C ASP A 363 -6.50 -2.37 -11.09
N GLY A 364 -7.20 -3.47 -10.82
CA GLY A 364 -6.71 -4.85 -10.98
C GLY A 364 -5.95 -5.11 -12.29
N PRO A 365 -6.60 -4.98 -13.45
CA PRO A 365 -5.97 -5.22 -14.75
C PRO A 365 -4.77 -4.30 -15.02
N SER A 366 -4.89 -3.00 -14.73
CA SER A 366 -3.80 -2.03 -14.94
C SER A 366 -2.61 -2.33 -14.03
N THR A 367 -2.87 -2.65 -12.76
CA THR A 367 -1.82 -2.93 -11.78
C THR A 367 -1.09 -4.25 -12.10
N VAL A 368 -1.83 -5.29 -12.51
CA VAL A 368 -1.26 -6.58 -12.92
C VAL A 368 -0.37 -6.40 -14.15
N ALA A 369 -0.89 -5.80 -15.21
CA ALA A 369 -0.13 -5.53 -16.44
C ALA A 369 1.12 -4.66 -16.19
N VAL A 370 1.01 -3.66 -15.31
CA VAL A 370 2.08 -2.66 -15.10
C VAL A 370 3.17 -3.12 -14.11
N HIS A 371 2.87 -4.02 -13.18
CA HIS A 371 3.80 -4.35 -12.08
C HIS A 371 4.15 -5.83 -11.93
N TYR A 372 3.37 -6.73 -12.52
CA TYR A 372 3.43 -8.16 -12.25
C TYR A 372 3.56 -8.99 -13.54
N ASP A 373 3.00 -8.52 -14.64
CA ASP A 373 3.21 -9.06 -16.00
C ASP A 373 4.43 -8.39 -16.67
N MET A 374 5.57 -8.42 -15.96
CA MET A 374 6.85 -7.89 -16.44
C MET A 374 7.89 -9.00 -16.60
N ASN A 375 7.44 -10.25 -16.71
CA ASN A 375 8.33 -11.34 -17.06
C ASN A 375 8.89 -11.09 -18.48
N LEU A 376 9.96 -11.78 -18.87
CA LEU A 376 10.70 -11.46 -20.08
C LEU A 376 9.90 -11.46 -21.40
N ASN A 377 8.60 -11.75 -21.45
CA ASN A 377 7.76 -11.77 -22.66
C ASN A 377 8.31 -12.65 -23.79
N ASP A 378 9.33 -13.47 -23.52
CA ASP A 378 10.02 -14.29 -24.52
C ASP A 378 9.05 -15.26 -25.17
N THR A 379 8.15 -15.90 -24.41
CA THR A 379 7.10 -16.77 -24.96
C THR A 379 6.16 -16.03 -25.92
N THR A 380 5.84 -14.76 -25.63
CA THR A 380 5.01 -13.94 -26.53
C THR A 380 5.80 -13.56 -27.78
N ARG A 381 7.08 -13.18 -27.64
CA ARG A 381 7.97 -12.88 -28.78
C ARG A 381 8.18 -14.11 -29.67
N GLU A 382 8.35 -15.28 -29.07
CA GLU A 382 8.49 -16.58 -29.75
C GLU A 382 7.21 -16.95 -30.50
N ARG A 383 6.03 -16.72 -29.92
CA ARG A 383 4.75 -16.90 -30.61
C ARG A 383 4.56 -15.93 -31.78
N LEU A 384 5.03 -14.69 -31.66
CA LEU A 384 4.98 -13.72 -32.76
C LEU A 384 5.90 -14.09 -33.93
N THR A 385 6.93 -14.91 -33.68
CA THR A 385 7.83 -15.42 -34.73
C THR A 385 7.35 -16.73 -35.35
N ASN A 386 6.28 -17.33 -34.85
CA ASN A 386 5.67 -18.52 -35.43
C ASN A 386 4.63 -18.09 -36.47
N PHE A 387 4.93 -18.33 -37.75
CA PHE A 387 4.08 -17.98 -38.89
C PHE A 387 3.18 -19.13 -39.36
N GLU A 388 2.90 -20.10 -38.48
CA GLU A 388 2.02 -21.24 -38.82
C GLU A 388 0.56 -20.82 -39.01
#